data_AF-A0A0L6JH35-F1
#
_entry.id   AF-A0A0L6JH35-F1
#
_cell.length_a   1.000
_cell.length_b   1.000
_cell.length_c   1.000
_cell.angle_alpha   90.00
_cell.angle_beta   90.00
_cell.angle_gamma   90.00
#
_symmetry.space_group_name_H-M   'P 1'
#
loop_
_entity.id
_entity.type
_entity.pdbx_description
1 polymer ?
#
loop_
_entity_poly.entity_id
_entity_poly.type
_entity_poly.pdbx_seq_one_letter_code
_entity_poly.pdbx_strand_id
1 'polypeptide(L)'
;MMIAHTTIVFLRYIMLAVESRNSKDMRTVELFYYVCDELTDIKYAEALLLLLELLKNLLSGVALLPEKQVNEIMDLFISSLPKVFKQRLKLCA
;
A
#
# COMPACT_ATOMS: atom_id res chain seq x y z
N MET A 1 46.63 -20.81 15.67
CA MET A 1 45.79 -22.03 15.51
C MET A 1 44.42 -21.91 16.19
N MET A 2 44.30 -21.23 17.34
CA MET A 2 43.05 -21.13 18.10
C MET A 2 41.95 -20.28 17.43
N ILE A 3 42.32 -19.15 16.80
CA ILE A 3 41.37 -18.24 16.13
C ILE A 3 40.66 -18.93 14.97
N ALA A 4 41.41 -19.63 14.09
CA ALA A 4 40.81 -20.34 12.96
C ALA A 4 39.81 -21.42 13.44
N HIS A 5 40.16 -22.16 14.48
CA HIS A 5 39.29 -23.18 15.05
C HIS A 5 38.01 -22.58 15.64
N THR A 6 38.13 -21.54 16.48
CA THR A 6 36.95 -20.88 17.07
C THR A 6 36.08 -20.23 16.00
N THR A 7 36.68 -19.58 14.98
CA THR A 7 35.95 -19.00 13.85
C THR A 7 35.13 -20.05 13.10
N ILE A 8 35.70 -21.23 12.80
CA ILE A 8 34.98 -22.31 12.12
C ILE A 8 33.81 -22.83 12.97
N VAL A 9 34.03 -23.00 14.27
CA VAL A 9 32.98 -23.45 15.20
C VAL A 9 31.84 -22.43 15.28
N PHE A 10 32.16 -21.14 15.47
CA PHE A 10 31.13 -20.09 15.50
C PHE A 10 30.38 -19.97 14.18
N LEU A 11 31.07 -20.08 13.04
CA LEU A 11 30.44 -20.03 11.73
C LEU A 11 29.38 -21.15 11.57
N ARG A 12 29.68 -22.37 12.02
CA ARG A 12 28.70 -23.48 12.01
C ARG A 12 27.50 -23.19 12.89
N TYR A 13 27.72 -22.68 14.11
CA TYR A 13 26.61 -22.31 15.00
C TYR A 13 25.75 -21.19 14.41
N ILE A 14 26.37 -20.20 13.77
CA ILE A 14 25.64 -19.13 13.07
C ILE A 14 24.80 -19.71 11.93
N MET A 15 25.38 -20.57 11.08
CA MET A 15 24.64 -21.20 9.99
C MET A 15 23.46 -22.03 10.50
N LEU A 16 23.65 -22.83 11.54
CA LEU A 16 22.57 -23.62 12.15
C LEU A 16 21.50 -22.75 12.83
N ALA A 17 21.89 -21.64 13.45
CA ALA A 17 20.95 -20.70 14.04
C ALA A 17 20.10 -20.00 12.96
N VAL A 18 20.70 -19.62 11.83
CA VAL A 18 19.99 -19.07 10.67
C VAL A 18 19.02 -20.09 10.11
N GLU A 19 19.44 -21.34 9.92
CA GLU A 19 18.56 -22.39 9.38
C GLU A 19 17.43 -22.75 10.36
N SER A 20 17.72 -22.82 11.66
CA SER A 20 16.68 -23.04 12.68
C SER A 20 15.72 -21.86 12.77
N ARG A 21 16.16 -20.63 12.48
CA ARG A 21 15.28 -19.48 12.38
C ARG A 21 14.42 -19.62 11.13
N ASN A 22 14.99 -19.79 9.94
CA ASN A 22 14.22 -19.91 8.69
C ASN A 22 13.16 -21.02 8.71
N SER A 23 13.46 -22.15 9.36
CA SER A 23 12.53 -23.29 9.47
C SER A 23 11.42 -23.12 10.51
N LYS A 24 11.55 -22.20 11.47
CA LYS A 24 10.60 -22.06 12.61
C LYS A 24 10.04 -20.65 12.79
N ASP A 25 10.67 -19.65 12.20
CA ASP A 25 10.39 -18.24 12.43
C ASP A 25 9.28 -17.74 11.50
N MET A 26 8.05 -18.13 11.85
CA MET A 26 6.85 -17.52 11.29
C MET A 26 6.73 -16.02 11.66
N ARG A 27 7.53 -15.52 12.63
CA ARG A 27 7.45 -14.12 13.09
C ARG A 27 7.99 -13.12 12.09
N THR A 28 8.80 -13.52 11.11
CA THR A 28 9.18 -12.61 10.03
C THR A 28 7.94 -12.23 9.20
N VAL A 29 6.98 -13.15 9.06
CA VAL A 29 5.68 -12.89 8.44
C VAL A 29 4.75 -12.14 9.41
N GLU A 30 4.75 -12.48 10.70
CA GLU A 30 3.95 -11.72 11.69
C GLU A 30 4.41 -10.26 11.81
N LEU A 31 5.72 -9.99 11.79
CA LEU A 31 6.26 -8.63 11.82
C LEU A 31 5.89 -7.86 10.56
N PHE A 32 5.86 -8.52 9.39
CA PHE A 32 5.33 -7.92 8.18
C PHE A 32 3.86 -7.51 8.36
N TYR A 33 3.01 -8.36 8.94
CA TYR A 33 1.61 -8.02 9.21
C TYR A 33 1.46 -6.94 10.28
N TYR A 34 2.25 -6.94 11.35
CA TYR A 34 2.23 -5.86 12.33
C TYR A 34 2.63 -4.52 11.73
N VAL A 35 3.63 -4.52 10.84
CA VAL A 35 4.03 -3.32 10.10
C VAL A 35 2.92 -2.89 9.13
N CYS A 36 2.24 -3.82 8.46
CA CYS A 36 1.07 -3.52 7.63
C CYS A 36 -0.11 -2.98 8.44
N ASP A 37 -0.35 -3.47 9.66
CA ASP A 37 -1.40 -2.98 10.55
C ASP A 37 -1.06 -1.58 11.12
N GLU A 38 0.23 -1.29 11.33
CA GLU A 38 0.72 -0.01 11.84
C GLU A 38 0.83 1.07 10.74
N LEU A 39 1.11 0.66 9.50
CA LEU A 39 0.90 1.49 8.33
C LEU A 39 -0.60 1.73 8.21
N THR A 40 -1.07 2.95 8.49
CA THR A 40 -2.46 3.32 8.22
C THR A 40 -2.75 3.09 6.74
N ASP A 41 -3.43 1.99 6.43
CA ASP A 41 -3.91 1.70 5.08
C ASP A 41 -4.59 2.94 4.54
N ILE A 42 -4.17 3.42 3.36
CA ILE A 42 -4.95 4.42 2.64
C ILE A 42 -6.33 3.79 2.48
N LYS A 43 -7.32 4.38 3.15
CA LYS A 43 -8.65 3.79 3.12
C LYS A 43 -9.08 3.76 1.66
N TYR A 44 -9.71 2.69 1.24
CA TYR A 44 -10.19 2.52 -0.13
C TYR A 44 -10.82 3.79 -0.73
N ALA A 45 -11.58 4.52 0.08
CA ALA A 45 -12.23 5.73 -0.35
C ALA A 45 -11.31 6.98 -0.39
N GLU A 46 -10.23 7.04 0.40
CA GLU A 46 -9.16 8.03 0.22
C GLU A 46 -8.39 7.79 -1.09
N ALA A 47 -8.06 6.54 -1.41
CA ALA A 47 -7.43 6.19 -2.68
C ALA A 47 -8.33 6.54 -3.88
N LEU A 48 -9.63 6.29 -3.75
CA LEU A 48 -10.62 6.65 -4.77
C LEU A 48 -10.75 8.17 -4.93
N LEU A 49 -10.74 8.94 -3.84
CA LEU A 49 -10.75 10.41 -3.89
C LEU A 49 -9.49 10.96 -4.57
N LEU A 50 -8.31 10.42 -4.26
CA LEU A 50 -7.05 10.80 -4.93
C LEU A 50 -7.10 10.56 -6.44
N LEU A 51 -7.68 9.43 -6.87
CA LEU A 51 -7.87 9.15 -8.30
C LEU A 51 -8.83 10.13 -8.97
N LEU A 52 -9.93 10.51 -8.29
CA LEU A 52 -10.89 11.49 -8.80
C LEU A 52 -10.26 12.89 -8.89
N GLU A 53 -9.44 13.28 -7.91
CA GLU A 53 -8.71 14.54 -7.92
C GLU A 53 -7.67 14.58 -9.06
N LEU A 54 -6.93 13.50 -9.25
CA LEU A 54 -5.99 13.36 -10.35
C LEU A 54 -6.69 13.47 -11.72
N LEU A 55 -7.85 12.82 -11.86
CA LEU A 55 -8.68 12.93 -13.07
C LEU A 55 -9.13 14.39 -13.30
N LYS A 56 -9.62 15.08 -12.26
CA LYS A 56 -10.02 16.49 -12.35
C LYS A 56 -8.84 17.36 -12.79
N ASN A 57 -7.66 17.16 -12.20
CA ASN A 57 -6.46 17.93 -12.54
C ASN A 57 -6.01 17.68 -13.99
N LEU A 58 -6.12 16.44 -14.47
CA LEU A 58 -5.81 16.09 -15.86
C LEU A 58 -6.78 16.77 -16.85
N LEU A 59 -8.08 16.76 -16.54
CA LEU A 59 -9.10 17.42 -17.36
C LEU A 59 -8.92 18.95 -17.39
N SER A 60 -8.55 19.54 -16.25
CA SER A 60 -8.30 20.98 -16.13
C SER A 60 -7.03 21.41 -16.86
N GLY A 61 -5.95 20.63 -16.71
CA GLY A 61 -4.62 21.00 -17.20
C GLY A 61 -4.34 20.56 -18.63
N VAL A 62 -4.47 19.26 -18.91
CA VAL A 62 -4.05 18.67 -20.21
C VAL A 62 -5.09 18.91 -21.29
N ALA A 63 -6.38 18.83 -20.94
CA ALA A 63 -7.46 19.05 -21.90
C ALA A 63 -7.85 20.53 -22.05
N LEU A 64 -7.26 21.45 -21.27
CA LEU A 64 -7.56 22.90 -21.27
C LEU A 64 -9.05 23.21 -21.20
N LEU A 65 -9.82 22.34 -20.54
CA LEU A 65 -11.27 22.47 -20.47
C LEU A 65 -11.64 23.60 -19.50
N PRO A 66 -12.67 24.41 -19.83
CA PRO A 66 -13.24 25.34 -18.88
C PRO A 66 -13.70 24.61 -17.60
N GLU A 67 -13.47 25.21 -16.43
CA GLU A 67 -13.80 24.60 -15.14
C GLU A 67 -15.25 24.09 -15.05
N LYS A 68 -16.18 24.82 -15.69
CA LYS A 68 -17.59 24.41 -15.78
C LYS A 68 -17.76 23.05 -16.46
N GLN A 69 -17.08 22.81 -17.59
CA GLN A 69 -17.14 21.53 -18.31
C GLN A 69 -16.47 20.42 -17.51
N VAL A 70 -15.36 20.72 -16.83
CA VAL A 70 -14.69 19.75 -15.95
C VAL A 70 -15.65 19.29 -14.84
N ASN A 71 -16.32 20.22 -14.17
CA ASN A 71 -17.29 19.89 -13.12
C ASN A 71 -18.48 19.08 -13.67
N GLU A 72 -19.04 19.47 -14.82
CA GLU A 72 -20.12 18.71 -15.47
C GLU A 72 -19.70 17.27 -15.80
N ILE A 73 -18.49 17.06 -16.33
CA ILE A 73 -17.93 15.74 -16.63
C ILE A 73 -17.72 14.94 -15.34
N MET A 74 -17.19 15.55 -14.28
CA MET A 74 -16.97 14.88 -13.00
C MET A 74 -18.29 14.45 -12.36
N ASP A 75 -19.32 15.28 -12.42
CA ASP A 75 -20.66 14.96 -11.89
C ASP A 75 -21.29 13.79 -12.68
N LEU A 76 -21.20 13.82 -14.01
CA LEU A 76 -21.65 12.73 -14.87
C LEU A 76 -20.88 11.43 -14.54
N PHE A 77 -19.56 11.51 -14.40
CA PHE A 77 -18.73 10.36 -14.06
C PHE A 77 -19.13 9.75 -12.71
N ILE A 78 -19.22 10.55 -11.65
CA ILE A 78 -19.65 10.08 -10.32
C ILE A 78 -21.06 9.51 -10.37
N SER A 79 -21.97 10.12 -11.14
CA SER A 79 -23.34 9.62 -11.33
C SER A 79 -23.40 8.30 -12.11
N SER A 80 -22.40 8.00 -12.94
CA SER A 80 -22.31 6.74 -13.70
C SER A 80 -21.66 5.59 -12.90
N LEU A 81 -20.97 5.89 -11.81
CA LEU A 81 -20.27 4.88 -11.01
C LEU A 81 -21.23 3.79 -10.48
N PRO A 82 -20.79 2.51 -10.44
CA PRO A 82 -21.56 1.44 -9.82
C PRO A 82 -21.89 1.72 -8.36
N LYS A 83 -23.01 1.15 -7.87
CA LYS A 83 -23.52 1.39 -6.49
C LYS A 83 -22.46 1.14 -5.41
N VAL A 84 -21.62 0.12 -5.60
CA VAL A 84 -20.53 -0.26 -4.66
C VAL A 84 -19.57 0.91 -4.42
N PHE A 85 -19.16 1.62 -5.49
CA PHE A 85 -18.26 2.76 -5.39
C PHE A 85 -18.92 3.97 -4.73
N LYS A 86 -20.18 4.27 -5.10
CA LYS A 86 -20.95 5.37 -4.51
C LYS A 86 -21.19 5.21 -3.01
N GLN A 87 -21.46 3.98 -2.56
CA GLN A 87 -21.63 3.69 -1.14
C GLN A 87 -20.35 3.95 -0.35
N ARG A 88 -19.19 3.63 -0.93
CA ARG A 88 -17.89 3.87 -0.30
C ARG A 88 -17.48 5.35 -0.31
N LEU A 89 -17.82 6.09 -1.37
CA LEU A 89 -17.59 7.54 -1.43
C LEU A 89 -18.38 8.33 -0.38
N LYS A 90 -19.64 7.94 -0.12
CA LYS A 90 -20.48 8.58 0.92
C LYS A 90 -19.96 8.40 2.35
N LEU A 91 -19.12 7.39 2.59
CA LEU A 91 -18.55 7.11 3.92
C LEU A 91 -17.30 7.95 4.22
N CYS A 92 -16.83 8.76 3.26
CA CYS A 92 -15.67 9.64 3.41
C CYS A 92 -16.03 11.13 3.55
N ALA A 93 -17.32 11.47 3.58
CA ALA A 93 -17.82 12.83 3.80
C ALA A 93 -18.28 13.02 5.25
#